data_AF-A0A1Y0HQC0-F1
#
_entry.id   AF-A0A1Y0HQC0-F1
#
_cell.length_a   1.000
_cell.length_b   1.000
_cell.length_c   1.000
_cell.angle_alpha   90.00
_cell.angle_beta   90.00
_cell.angle_gamma   90.00
#
_symmetry.space_group_name_H-M   'P 1'
#
loop_
_entity.id
_entity.type
_entity.pdbx_description
1 polymer ?
#
loop_
_entity_poly.entity_id
_entity_poly.type
_entity_poly.pdbx_seq_one_letter_code
_entity_poly.pdbx_strand_id
1 'polypeptide(L)'
;MTTVLTTLPTWPRVRRGANGHPVQTLQHLLRHRGHEIAVDGLLGPRTEGAVRAFQDATDLDVDGVVGPATWAALVVVVRRGSVGEAVRAVQREAVARDLSGGPDPVLDIDGQFGPRTEAWVRGFQDALHAGFPEVVVDGVVGPVTWRCLVSGMLSH
;
A
#
# COMPACT_ATOMS: atom_id res chain seq x y z
N MET A 1 18.58 -24.35 -0.02
CA MET A 1 17.20 -24.79 -0.29
C MET A 1 16.32 -23.57 -0.12
N THR A 2 15.96 -22.89 -1.22
CA THR A 2 15.14 -21.69 -1.16
C THR A 2 13.69 -22.14 -1.05
N THR A 3 13.07 -21.93 0.10
CA THR A 3 11.63 -22.17 0.28
C THR A 3 10.89 -21.27 -0.71
N VAL A 4 10.35 -21.86 -1.77
CA VAL A 4 9.40 -21.15 -2.64
C VAL A 4 8.15 -20.91 -1.81
N LEU A 5 7.88 -19.65 -1.49
CA LEU A 5 6.61 -19.24 -0.93
C LEU A 5 5.54 -19.52 -1.98
N THR A 6 4.63 -20.45 -1.70
CA THR A 6 3.60 -20.90 -2.66
C THR A 6 2.27 -20.18 -2.50
N THR A 7 2.15 -19.23 -1.56
CA THR A 7 0.92 -18.48 -1.29
C THR A 7 1.21 -17.00 -1.10
N LEU A 8 0.36 -16.15 -1.69
CA LEU A 8 0.45 -14.70 -1.52
C LEU A 8 0.36 -14.31 -0.05
N PRO A 9 1.00 -13.19 0.34
CA PRO A 9 1.00 -12.75 1.72
C PRO A 9 -0.41 -12.37 2.17
N THR A 10 -0.67 -12.49 3.46
CA THR A 10 -1.91 -12.00 4.06
C THR A 10 -1.81 -10.50 4.34
N TRP A 11 -2.97 -9.85 4.48
CA TRP A 11 -3.01 -8.48 4.95
C TRP A 11 -2.44 -8.39 6.37
N PRO A 12 -1.50 -7.47 6.66
CA PRO A 12 -0.95 -7.33 8.00
C PRO A 12 -2.00 -6.74 8.93
N ARG A 13 -1.85 -7.02 10.23
CA ARG A 13 -2.67 -6.40 11.27
C ARG A 13 -1.93 -5.20 11.87
N VAL A 14 -2.50 -4.01 11.71
CA VAL A 14 -1.91 -2.76 12.24
C VAL A 14 -2.83 -2.18 13.30
N ARG A 15 -2.26 -1.75 14.43
CA ARG A 15 -2.99 -1.20 15.58
C ARG A 15 -2.19 -0.08 16.24
N ARG A 16 -2.83 0.63 17.17
CA ARG A 16 -2.18 1.73 17.91
C ARG A 16 -0.83 1.33 18.48
N GLY A 17 0.15 2.23 18.34
CA GLY A 17 1.55 2.00 18.70
C GLY A 17 2.42 1.49 17.55
N ALA A 18 1.83 1.02 16.45
CA ALA A 18 2.56 0.72 15.23
C ALA A 18 3.20 1.98 14.64
N ASN A 19 4.37 1.83 14.01
CA ASN A 19 5.11 2.90 13.39
C ASN A 19 5.81 2.41 12.10
N GLY A 20 6.15 3.35 11.21
CA GLY A 20 6.84 3.05 9.96
C GLY A 20 5.94 2.38 8.92
N HIS A 21 6.47 1.41 8.18
CA HIS A 21 5.68 0.61 7.25
C HIS A 21 4.77 -0.38 8.00
N PRO A 22 3.49 -0.56 7.60
CA PRO A 22 2.75 0.10 6.51
C PRO A 22 1.88 1.28 6.98
N VAL A 23 2.21 1.93 8.11
CA VAL A 23 1.39 3.01 8.70
C VAL A 23 1.28 4.23 7.80
N GLN A 24 2.35 4.61 7.08
CA GLN A 24 2.30 5.74 6.14
C GLN A 24 1.32 5.49 4.99
N THR A 25 1.28 4.25 4.49
CA THR A 25 0.34 3.80 3.46
C THR A 25 -1.10 3.83 3.97
N LEU A 26 -1.32 3.34 5.20
CA LEU A 26 -2.61 3.48 5.88
C LEU A 26 -3.06 4.94 5.97
N GLN A 27 -2.18 5.85 6.39
CA GLN A 27 -2.51 7.26 6.57
C GLN A 27 -2.87 7.95 5.24
N HIS A 28 -2.14 7.67 4.17
CA HIS A 28 -2.49 8.15 2.83
C HIS A 28 -3.84 7.60 2.36
N LEU A 29 -4.13 6.31 2.57
CA LEU A 29 -5.42 5.73 2.21
C LEU A 29 -6.58 6.32 3.05
N LEU A 30 -6.37 6.58 4.34
CA LEU A 30 -7.36 7.27 5.17
C LEU A 30 -7.61 8.71 4.69
N ARG A 31 -6.55 9.45 4.29
CA ARG A 31 -6.73 10.76 3.65
C ARG A 31 -7.50 10.68 2.34
N HIS A 32 -7.25 9.65 1.52
CA HIS A 32 -8.04 9.39 0.31
C HIS A 32 -9.52 9.17 0.63
N ARG A 33 -9.84 8.60 1.80
CA ARG A 33 -11.20 8.44 2.32
C ARG A 33 -11.76 9.68 3.03
N GLY A 34 -11.06 10.81 2.96
CA GLY A 34 -11.53 12.10 3.49
C GLY A 34 -11.11 12.39 4.93
N HIS A 35 -10.24 11.57 5.54
CA HIS A 35 -9.77 11.84 6.91
C HIS A 35 -8.59 12.82 6.93
N GLU A 36 -8.74 13.92 7.65
CA GLU A 36 -7.69 14.93 7.83
C GLU A 36 -6.72 14.56 8.96
N ILE A 37 -5.78 13.67 8.67
CA ILE A 37 -4.71 13.25 9.60
C ILE A 37 -3.33 13.58 9.06
N ALA A 38 -2.29 13.57 9.90
CA ALA A 38 -0.90 13.65 9.43
C ALA A 38 -0.45 12.32 8.80
N VAL A 39 0.46 12.37 7.83
CA VAL A 39 1.21 11.19 7.36
C VAL A 39 2.59 11.25 7.99
N ASP A 40 2.66 10.85 9.26
CA ASP A 40 3.89 10.84 10.06
C ASP A 40 4.45 9.42 10.24
N GLY A 41 3.73 8.40 9.79
CA GLY A 41 4.07 7.00 9.99
C GLY A 41 3.84 6.52 11.41
N LEU A 42 3.06 7.22 12.23
CA LEU A 42 2.73 6.81 13.59
C LEU A 42 1.23 6.51 13.71
N LEU A 43 0.89 5.30 14.15
CA LEU A 43 -0.49 4.97 14.50
C LEU A 43 -0.75 5.42 15.93
N GLY A 44 -0.84 6.74 16.10
CA GLY A 44 -1.25 7.41 17.34
C GLY A 44 -2.77 7.57 17.45
N PRO A 45 -3.26 8.28 18.49
CA PRO A 45 -4.70 8.43 18.75
C PRO A 45 -5.50 9.04 17.59
N ARG A 46 -4.91 9.97 16.83
CA ARG A 46 -5.57 10.58 15.67
C ARG A 46 -5.77 9.58 14.53
N THR A 47 -4.73 8.81 14.21
CA THR A 47 -4.81 7.75 13.19
C THR A 47 -5.79 6.65 13.61
N GLU A 48 -5.76 6.23 14.88
CA GLU A 48 -6.74 5.25 15.41
C GLU A 48 -8.18 5.78 15.33
N GLY A 49 -8.41 7.05 15.68
CA GLY A 49 -9.72 7.68 15.54
C GLY A 49 -10.22 7.68 14.09
N ALA A 50 -9.34 7.97 13.13
CA ALA A 50 -9.68 7.89 11.71
C ALA A 50 -9.98 6.45 11.25
N VAL A 51 -9.24 5.45 11.74
CA VAL A 51 -9.54 4.03 11.47
C VAL A 51 -10.92 3.66 11.98
N ARG A 52 -11.26 4.03 13.21
CA ARG A 52 -12.58 3.73 13.80
C ARG A 52 -13.71 4.42 13.02
N ALA A 53 -13.53 5.69 12.66
CA ALA A 53 -14.50 6.41 11.84
C ALA A 53 -14.68 5.78 10.46
N PHE A 54 -13.60 5.30 9.84
CA PHE A 54 -13.66 4.58 8.57
C PHE A 54 -14.40 3.24 8.68
N GLN A 55 -14.12 2.47 9.75
CA GLN A 55 -14.78 1.20 10.02
C GLN A 55 -16.29 1.39 10.19
N ASP A 56 -16.68 2.39 11.01
CA ASP A 56 -18.08 2.75 11.24
C ASP A 56 -18.79 3.14 9.93
N ALA A 57 -18.15 3.99 9.11
CA ALA A 57 -18.69 4.43 7.82
C ALA A 57 -18.77 3.33 6.74
N THR A 58 -18.14 2.16 6.97
CA THR A 58 -18.09 1.04 6.02
C THR A 58 -18.74 -0.23 6.57
N ASP A 59 -19.52 -0.11 7.65
CA ASP A 59 -20.22 -1.23 8.31
C ASP A 59 -19.26 -2.38 8.72
N LEU A 60 -18.05 -2.03 9.17
CA LEU A 60 -17.07 -2.97 9.72
C LEU A 60 -17.06 -2.93 11.25
N ASP A 61 -16.50 -3.97 11.88
CA ASP A 61 -16.25 -3.98 13.33
C ASP A 61 -15.36 -2.78 13.72
N VAL A 62 -15.89 -1.90 14.58
CA VAL A 62 -15.22 -0.66 15.01
C VAL A 62 -14.23 -0.92 16.15
N ASP A 63 -13.18 -1.68 15.85
CA ASP A 63 -12.18 -2.11 16.83
C ASP A 63 -10.90 -1.23 16.84
N GLY A 64 -10.73 -0.34 15.86
CA GLY A 64 -9.53 0.49 15.68
C GLY A 64 -8.32 -0.29 15.17
N VAL A 65 -8.51 -1.53 14.74
CA VAL A 65 -7.47 -2.42 14.20
C VAL A 65 -7.66 -2.56 12.69
N VAL A 66 -6.60 -2.26 11.95
CA VAL A 66 -6.58 -2.43 10.51
C VAL A 66 -6.19 -3.87 10.18
N GLY A 67 -7.20 -4.72 10.02
CA GLY A 67 -7.07 -6.11 9.59
C GLY A 67 -7.45 -6.33 8.12
N PRO A 68 -7.55 -7.60 7.67
CA PRO A 68 -7.88 -7.93 6.27
C PRO A 68 -9.12 -7.24 5.71
N ALA A 69 -10.21 -7.18 6.48
CA ALA A 69 -11.45 -6.52 6.05
C ALA A 69 -11.26 -5.01 5.88
N THR A 70 -10.62 -4.36 6.85
CA THR A 70 -10.32 -2.92 6.81
C THR A 70 -9.40 -2.57 5.65
N TRP A 71 -8.35 -3.35 5.41
CA TRP A 71 -7.45 -3.14 4.26
C TRP A 71 -8.17 -3.29 2.93
N ALA A 72 -8.93 -4.38 2.75
CA ALA A 72 -9.70 -4.61 1.54
C ALA A 72 -10.71 -3.48 1.28
N ALA A 73 -11.29 -2.93 2.35
CA ALA A 73 -12.19 -1.80 2.27
C ALA A 73 -11.47 -0.47 1.98
N LEU A 74 -10.23 -0.26 2.45
CA LEU A 74 -9.45 0.98 2.29
C LEU A 74 -8.83 1.16 0.90
N VAL A 75 -8.29 0.08 0.35
CA VAL A 75 -7.54 0.14 -0.92
C VAL A 75 -8.44 0.50 -2.08
N VAL A 76 -7.87 1.10 -3.11
CA VAL A 76 -8.56 1.49 -4.35
C VAL A 76 -7.70 1.15 -5.54
N VAL A 77 -8.30 0.89 -6.69
CA VAL A 77 -7.54 0.64 -7.92
C VAL A 77 -6.92 1.95 -8.39
N VAL A 78 -5.59 2.01 -8.47
CA VAL A 78 -4.87 3.13 -9.10
C VAL A 78 -4.05 2.63 -10.29
N ARG A 79 -3.97 3.47 -11.32
CA ARG A 79 -3.30 3.18 -12.60
C ARG A 79 -2.87 4.49 -13.24
N ARG A 80 -2.18 4.42 -14.39
CA ARG A 80 -1.79 5.63 -15.14
C ARG A 80 -2.95 6.61 -15.32
N GLY A 81 -2.71 7.87 -14.97
CA GLY A 81 -3.71 8.95 -14.96
C GLY A 81 -4.46 9.12 -13.63
N SER A 82 -4.38 8.17 -12.70
CA SER A 82 -4.85 8.37 -11.32
C SER A 82 -4.04 9.47 -10.63
N VAL A 83 -4.68 10.17 -9.69
CA VAL A 83 -4.05 11.22 -8.88
C VAL A 83 -4.46 11.13 -7.40
N GLY A 84 -3.71 11.79 -6.53
CA GLY A 84 -4.05 12.00 -5.12
C GLY A 84 -3.37 11.05 -4.14
N GLU A 85 -3.93 10.95 -2.94
CA GLU A 85 -3.28 10.30 -1.80
C GLU A 85 -3.04 8.79 -1.99
N ALA A 86 -3.94 8.08 -2.67
CA ALA A 86 -3.73 6.67 -3.01
C ALA A 86 -2.51 6.47 -3.94
N VAL A 87 -2.22 7.43 -4.81
CA VAL A 87 -1.01 7.40 -5.64
C VAL A 87 0.23 7.71 -4.81
N ARG A 88 0.16 8.70 -3.90
CA ARG A 88 1.25 8.99 -2.96
C ARG A 88 1.60 7.77 -2.09
N ALA A 89 0.59 7.00 -1.69
CA ALA A 89 0.78 5.72 -1.00
C ALA A 89 1.63 4.74 -1.84
N VAL A 90 1.28 4.52 -3.12
CA VAL A 90 2.08 3.65 -4.01
C VAL A 90 3.49 4.18 -4.18
N GLN A 91 3.66 5.47 -4.44
CA GLN A 91 4.97 6.10 -4.61
C GLN A 91 5.81 5.97 -3.33
N ARG A 92 5.19 6.10 -2.15
CA ARG A 92 5.87 5.89 -0.86
C ARG A 92 6.35 4.45 -0.67
N GLU A 93 5.51 3.47 -1.02
CA GLU A 93 5.88 2.05 -0.98
C GLU A 93 7.02 1.72 -1.95
N ALA A 94 7.07 2.43 -3.09
CA ALA A 94 8.15 2.32 -4.06
C ALA A 94 9.47 2.89 -3.58
N VAL A 95 9.44 4.12 -3.03
CA VAL A 95 10.62 4.75 -2.42
C VAL A 95 11.17 3.92 -1.26
N ALA A 96 10.29 3.31 -0.46
CA ALA A 96 10.71 2.45 0.65
C ALA A 96 11.38 1.14 0.21
N ARG A 97 11.22 0.73 -1.05
CA ARG A 97 11.72 -0.56 -1.55
C ARG A 97 12.94 -0.49 -2.43
N ASP A 98 13.25 0.68 -2.98
CA ASP A 98 14.32 0.93 -3.95
C ASP A 98 14.76 -0.32 -4.75
N LEU A 99 13.78 -0.97 -5.40
CA LEU A 99 14.02 -2.07 -6.33
C LEU A 99 14.42 -1.53 -7.71
N SER A 100 14.67 -0.23 -7.82
CA SER A 100 14.86 0.50 -9.08
C SER A 100 16.04 -0.06 -9.88
N GLY A 101 17.08 -0.57 -9.22
CA GLY A 101 18.20 -1.34 -9.79
C GLY A 101 18.95 -0.72 -10.98
N GLY A 102 18.51 0.44 -11.46
CA GLY A 102 18.87 1.08 -12.70
C GLY A 102 18.98 2.59 -12.52
N PRO A 103 19.43 3.32 -13.53
CA PRO A 103 19.86 4.72 -13.42
C PRO A 103 18.72 5.74 -13.18
N ASP A 104 17.47 5.29 -13.07
CA ASP A 104 16.33 6.18 -12.89
C ASP A 104 16.23 6.67 -11.43
N PRO A 105 16.03 7.99 -11.22
CA PRO A 105 15.93 8.56 -9.89
C PRO A 105 14.70 8.01 -9.13
N VAL A 106 14.86 7.95 -7.81
CA VAL A 106 13.81 7.75 -6.80
C VAL A 106 12.49 8.38 -7.27
N LEU A 107 11.39 7.63 -7.25
CA LEU A 107 10.09 8.14 -7.65
C LEU A 107 9.72 9.38 -6.81
N ASP A 108 9.41 10.48 -7.50
CA ASP A 108 8.81 11.64 -6.87
C ASP A 108 7.47 11.24 -6.24
N ILE A 109 7.26 11.60 -4.97
CA ILE A 109 5.96 11.44 -4.30
C ILE A 109 5.12 12.67 -4.62
N ASP A 110 4.67 12.78 -5.87
CA ASP A 110 3.91 13.92 -6.39
C ASP A 110 2.39 13.69 -6.39
N GLY A 111 1.96 12.45 -6.17
CA GLY A 111 0.55 12.05 -6.23
C GLY A 111 0.02 11.97 -7.66
N GLN A 112 0.86 11.86 -8.67
CA GLN A 112 0.48 11.66 -10.08
C GLN A 112 0.97 10.30 -10.57
N PHE A 113 0.05 9.44 -11.01
CA PHE A 113 0.43 8.14 -11.52
C PHE A 113 0.86 8.28 -12.98
N GLY A 114 2.12 8.70 -13.16
CA GLY A 114 2.75 8.89 -14.46
C GLY A 114 3.43 7.63 -15.01
N PRO A 115 4.10 7.74 -16.17
CA PRO A 115 4.81 6.63 -16.80
C PRO A 115 5.88 5.98 -15.90
N ARG A 116 6.57 6.77 -15.07
CA ARG A 116 7.58 6.24 -14.13
C ARG A 116 6.95 5.38 -13.04
N THR A 117 5.84 5.83 -12.46
CA THR A 117 5.08 5.03 -11.48
C THR A 117 4.54 3.76 -12.11
N GLU A 118 4.03 3.82 -13.35
CA GLU A 118 3.59 2.63 -14.09
C GLU A 118 4.73 1.64 -14.33
N ALA A 119 5.89 2.11 -14.81
CA ALA A 119 7.06 1.27 -15.05
C ALA A 119 7.52 0.57 -13.76
N TRP A 120 7.55 1.30 -12.64
CA TRP A 120 7.88 0.73 -11.34
C TRP A 120 6.87 -0.34 -10.91
N VAL A 121 5.56 -0.08 -11.05
CA VAL A 121 4.51 -1.06 -10.69
C VAL A 121 4.64 -2.33 -11.53
N ARG A 122 4.93 -2.21 -12.83
CA ARG A 122 5.19 -3.37 -13.70
C ARG A 122 6.42 -4.15 -13.23
N GLY A 123 7.51 -3.47 -12.91
CA GLY A 123 8.71 -4.13 -12.38
C GLY A 123 8.47 -4.85 -11.05
N PHE A 124 7.68 -4.23 -10.16
CA PHE A 124 7.28 -4.87 -8.90
C PHE A 124 6.40 -6.10 -9.14
N GLN A 125 5.40 -6.00 -10.02
CA GLN A 125 4.54 -7.13 -10.40
C GLN A 125 5.33 -8.26 -11.05
N ASP A 126 6.30 -7.94 -11.92
CA ASP A 126 7.18 -8.92 -12.58
C ASP A 126 8.05 -9.68 -11.56
N ALA A 127 8.66 -8.95 -10.62
CA ALA A 127 9.42 -9.55 -9.53
C ALA A 127 8.57 -10.49 -8.65
N LEU A 128 7.29 -10.14 -8.43
CA LEU A 128 6.34 -11.03 -7.75
C LEU A 128 5.96 -12.24 -8.62
N HIS A 129 5.75 -12.04 -9.92
CA HIS A 129 5.27 -13.07 -10.85
C HIS A 129 6.21 -14.27 -10.91
N ALA A 130 7.52 -14.06 -10.69
CA ALA A 130 8.51 -15.14 -10.59
C ALA A 130 8.21 -16.16 -9.47
N GLY A 131 7.61 -15.73 -8.36
CA GLY A 131 7.17 -16.61 -7.26
C GLY A 131 5.66 -16.88 -7.25
N PHE A 132 4.87 -16.00 -7.86
CA PHE A 132 3.41 -15.98 -7.78
C PHE A 132 2.79 -15.71 -9.17
N PRO A 133 2.61 -16.73 -10.02
CA PRO A 133 2.10 -16.55 -11.40
C PRO A 133 0.70 -15.92 -11.49
N GLU A 134 -0.06 -15.91 -10.40
CA GLU A 134 -1.36 -15.25 -10.26
C GLU A 134 -1.28 -13.71 -10.23
N VAL A 135 -0.09 -13.14 -9.98
CA VAL A 135 0.13 -11.70 -10.05
C VAL A 135 0.25 -11.29 -11.52
N VAL A 136 -0.71 -10.52 -12.01
CA VAL A 136 -0.70 -10.01 -13.39
C VAL A 136 0.21 -8.79 -13.49
N VAL A 137 1.06 -8.76 -14.53
CA VAL A 137 1.95 -7.62 -14.85
C VAL A 137 1.23 -6.63 -15.75
N ASP A 138 0.27 -5.89 -15.19
CA ASP A 138 -0.61 -4.97 -15.94
C ASP A 138 -0.34 -3.48 -15.69
N GLY A 139 0.53 -3.13 -14.75
CA GLY A 139 0.81 -1.73 -14.36
C GLY A 139 -0.31 -1.10 -13.52
N VAL A 140 -1.26 -1.90 -13.03
CA VAL A 140 -2.41 -1.49 -12.22
C VAL A 140 -2.22 -1.97 -10.79
N VAL A 141 -2.35 -1.05 -9.83
CA VAL A 141 -2.30 -1.42 -8.40
C VAL A 141 -3.71 -1.79 -7.96
N GLY A 142 -4.06 -3.07 -8.16
CA GLY A 142 -5.29 -3.69 -7.67
C GLY A 142 -5.14 -4.31 -6.28
N PRO A 143 -6.19 -4.97 -5.73
CA PRO A 143 -6.17 -5.55 -4.38
C PRO A 143 -5.00 -6.51 -4.12
N VAL A 144 -4.62 -7.30 -5.12
CA VAL A 144 -3.47 -8.23 -5.03
C VAL A 144 -2.16 -7.46 -4.87
N THR A 145 -1.90 -6.48 -5.74
CA THR A 145 -0.69 -5.65 -5.69
C THR A 145 -0.63 -4.87 -4.38
N TRP A 146 -1.74 -4.27 -3.94
CA TRP A 146 -1.82 -3.60 -2.65
C TRP A 146 -1.47 -4.50 -1.48
N ARG A 147 -1.96 -5.74 -1.48
CA ARG A 147 -1.67 -6.72 -0.43
C ARG A 147 -0.17 -6.99 -0.31
N CYS A 148 0.51 -7.17 -1.43
CA CYS A 148 1.95 -7.36 -1.45
C CYS A 148 2.73 -6.11 -1.00
N LEU A 149 2.29 -4.92 -1.43
CA LEU A 149 2.89 -3.65 -0.98
C LEU A 149 2.75 -3.46 0.54
N VAL A 150 1.54 -3.63 1.05
CA VAL A 150 1.25 -3.39 2.46
C VAL A 150 1.83 -4.49 3.36
N SER A 151 2.03 -5.70 2.87
CA SER A 151 2.61 -6.80 3.65
C SER A 151 4.14 -6.75 3.78
N GLY A 152 4.82 -5.78 3.16
CA GLY A 152 6.29 -5.72 3.20
C GLY A 152 6.95 -6.69 2.21
N MET A 153 6.20 -7.23 1.23
CA MET A 153 6.80 -8.15 0.28
C MET A 153 7.83 -7.41 -0.58
N LEU A 154 9.01 -8.01 -0.75
CA LEU A 154 10.17 -7.45 -1.45
C LEU A 154 10.72 -6.15 -0.83
N SER A 155 10.52 -5.90 0.47
CA SER A 155 11.30 -4.89 1.21
C SER A 155 12.54 -5.50 1.84
N HIS A 156 13.68 -4.83 1.75
CA HIS A 156 14.96 -5.22 2.37
C HIS A 156 15.09 -4.70 3.80
#